data_AF-A0A958QZ72-F1
#
_entry.id   AF-A0A958QZ72-F1
#
_cell.length_a   1.000
_cell.length_b   1.000
_cell.length_c   1.000
_cell.angle_alpha   90.00
_cell.angle_beta   90.00
_cell.angle_gamma   90.00
#
_symmetry.space_group_name_H-M   'P 1'
#
loop_
_entity.id
_entity.type
_entity.pdbx_description
1 polymer ?
#
loop_
_entity_poly.entity_id
_entity_poly.type
_entity_poly.pdbx_seq_one_letter_code
_entity_poly.pdbx_strand_id
1 'polypeptide(L)'
;VEYLVKEGAIVSIADIDIEKAKKLAVRFNLSILDPKEIVTSDCEVFAPCALGAVINDMTLSKLKCKIVAGGANNQLAEYRHGDALMEMGVLYAPDYVINAGGLMNVFVELEGYSSDRAFEKTNQVFENLIHVFHIAKTDNIATHRAADRLAESRIRRIGELRQHHHGRTSRPFSTLKEMTSRQK
;
A
#
# COMPACT_ATOMS: atom_id res chain seq x y z
N VAL A 1 -10.34 -0.53 12.39
CA VAL A 1 -10.88 -0.29 13.75
C VAL A 1 -10.78 -1.53 14.61
N GLU A 2 -11.50 -2.62 14.29
CA GLU A 2 -11.49 -3.85 15.10
C GLU A 2 -10.09 -4.39 15.41
N TYR A 3 -9.22 -4.52 14.40
CA TYR A 3 -7.83 -4.94 14.60
C TYR A 3 -7.06 -4.04 15.57
N LEU A 4 -7.21 -2.71 15.46
CA LEU A 4 -6.51 -1.76 16.35
C LEU A 4 -6.99 -1.87 17.80
N VAL A 5 -8.30 -2.01 17.99
CA VAL A 5 -8.92 -2.15 19.31
C VAL A 5 -8.51 -3.48 19.96
N LYS A 6 -8.45 -4.56 19.18
CA LYS A 6 -7.99 -5.88 19.65
C LYS A 6 -6.55 -5.86 20.14
N GLU A 7 -5.69 -5.07 19.51
CA GLU A 7 -4.30 -4.84 19.93
C GLU A 7 -4.16 -3.80 21.06
N GLY A 8 -5.27 -3.29 21.60
CA GLY A 8 -5.27 -2.36 22.74
C GLY A 8 -5.03 -0.90 22.40
N ALA A 9 -5.10 -0.51 21.12
CA ALA A 9 -4.95 0.89 20.73
C ALA A 9 -6.15 1.74 21.21
N ILE A 10 -5.87 2.98 21.62
CA ILE A 10 -6.89 3.99 21.88
C ILE A 10 -7.29 4.60 20.54
N VAL A 11 -8.55 4.41 20.15
CA VAL A 11 -9.03 4.83 18.81
C VAL A 11 -10.13 5.87 18.94
N SER A 12 -9.92 7.00 18.27
CA SER A 12 -10.93 8.01 18.00
C SER A 12 -11.38 7.90 16.54
N ILE A 13 -12.68 8.03 16.28
CA ILE A 13 -13.25 7.94 14.92
C ILE A 13 -14.07 9.19 14.59
N ALA A 14 -14.16 9.49 13.30
CA ALA A 14 -15.07 10.49 12.76
C ALA A 14 -15.62 9.99 11.43
N ASP A 15 -16.91 10.24 11.18
CA ASP A 15 -17.58 9.92 9.92
C ASP A 15 -18.64 11.00 9.65
N ILE A 16 -18.91 11.28 8.37
CA ILE A 16 -20.01 12.16 7.97
C ILE A 16 -21.38 11.52 8.31
N ASP A 17 -21.43 10.19 8.34
CA ASP A 17 -22.57 9.40 8.78
C ASP A 17 -22.45 9.12 10.29
N ILE A 18 -23.02 10.03 11.07
CA ILE A 18 -22.98 9.99 12.54
C ILE A 18 -23.56 8.68 13.09
N GLU A 19 -24.56 8.09 12.43
CA GLU A 19 -25.19 6.86 12.91
C GLU A 19 -24.28 5.64 12.72
N LYS A 20 -23.47 5.59 11.65
CA LYS A 20 -22.41 4.58 11.52
C LYS A 20 -21.33 4.75 12.58
N ALA A 21 -20.88 5.99 12.82
CA ALA A 21 -19.90 6.28 13.86
C ALA A 21 -20.39 5.86 15.25
N LYS A 22 -21.63 6.20 15.61
CA LYS A 22 -22.24 5.78 16.88
C LYS A 22 -22.32 4.27 17.04
N LYS A 23 -22.75 3.54 16.01
CA LYS A 23 -22.81 2.07 16.04
C LYS A 23 -21.44 1.45 16.31
N LEU A 24 -20.40 1.93 15.64
CA LEU A 24 -19.01 1.49 15.85
C LEU A 24 -18.50 1.85 17.24
N ALA A 25 -18.77 3.08 17.69
CA ALA A 25 -18.34 3.56 19.01
C ALA A 25 -18.97 2.77 20.15
N VAL A 26 -20.26 2.44 20.08
CA VAL A 26 -20.91 1.59 21.08
C VAL A 26 -20.34 0.17 21.06
N ARG A 27 -20.10 -0.40 19.87
CA ARG A 27 -19.58 -1.76 19.73
C ARG A 27 -18.17 -1.94 20.28
N PHE A 28 -17.31 -0.94 20.13
CA PHE A 28 -15.89 -1.02 20.46
C PHE A 28 -15.44 -0.05 21.56
N ASN A 29 -16.38 0.64 22.21
CA ASN A 29 -16.13 1.66 23.24
C ASN A 29 -15.15 2.76 22.79
N LEU A 30 -15.47 3.43 21.68
CA LEU A 30 -14.60 4.42 21.03
C LEU A 30 -15.02 5.87 21.30
N SER A 31 -14.07 6.79 21.18
CA SER A 31 -14.36 8.23 21.15
C SER A 31 -14.78 8.68 19.75
N ILE A 32 -15.84 9.48 19.66
CA ILE A 32 -16.27 10.11 18.41
C ILE A 32 -15.80 11.56 18.41
N LEU A 33 -15.17 12.00 17.33
CA LEU A 33 -14.78 13.39 17.11
C LEU A 33 -15.57 13.99 15.94
N ASP A 34 -15.63 15.32 15.89
CA ASP A 34 -16.18 16.03 14.73
C ASP A 34 -15.28 15.76 13.50
N PRO A 35 -15.83 15.41 12.32
CA PRO A 35 -15.07 15.25 11.08
C PRO A 35 -14.19 16.45 10.72
N LYS A 36 -14.53 17.67 11.16
CA LYS A 36 -13.72 18.87 10.96
C LYS A 36 -12.52 18.95 11.89
N GLU A 37 -12.58 18.31 13.05
CA GLU A 37 -11.54 18.37 14.08
C GLU A 37 -10.57 17.19 14.02
N ILE A 38 -10.99 16.05 13.44
CA ILE A 38 -10.22 14.79 13.41
C ILE A 38 -8.78 14.96 12.91
N VAL A 39 -8.57 15.79 11.88
CA VAL A 39 -7.25 16.07 11.28
C VAL A 39 -6.31 16.80 12.26
N THR A 40 -6.87 17.55 13.19
CA THR A 40 -6.14 18.40 14.15
C THR A 40 -6.08 17.80 15.56
N SER A 41 -6.69 16.62 15.73
CA SER A 41 -6.71 15.89 16.97
C SER A 41 -5.30 15.45 17.37
N ASP A 42 -5.03 15.44 18.68
CA ASP A 42 -3.77 14.93 19.20
C ASP A 42 -3.78 13.40 19.12
N CYS A 43 -2.89 12.85 18.29
CA CYS A 43 -2.78 11.42 18.05
C CYS A 43 -1.37 11.07 17.56
N GLU A 44 -0.96 9.80 17.72
CA GLU A 44 0.33 9.35 17.19
C GLU A 44 0.24 8.96 15.71
N VAL A 45 -0.86 8.33 15.32
CA VAL A 45 -1.14 7.84 13.98
C VAL A 45 -2.44 8.43 13.47
N PHE A 46 -2.37 9.16 12.35
CA PHE A 46 -3.54 9.64 11.62
C PHE A 46 -3.83 8.69 10.45
N ALA A 47 -5.06 8.15 10.40
CA ALA A 47 -5.46 7.15 9.41
C ALA A 47 -6.63 7.65 8.53
N PRO A 48 -6.36 8.41 7.45
CA PRO A 48 -7.40 8.84 6.52
C PRO A 48 -7.96 7.66 5.71
N CYS A 49 -9.25 7.36 5.90
CA CYS A 49 -9.90 6.17 5.30
C CYS A 49 -11.17 6.49 4.49
N ALA A 50 -11.51 7.77 4.32
CA ALA A 50 -12.76 8.19 3.67
C ALA A 50 -12.53 8.85 2.30
N LEU A 51 -11.96 10.07 2.28
CA LEU A 51 -11.76 10.87 1.07
C LEU A 51 -10.26 11.09 0.80
N GLY A 52 -9.94 11.35 -0.47
CA GLY A 52 -8.62 11.83 -0.88
C GLY A 52 -8.41 13.31 -0.58
N ALA A 53 -7.22 13.82 -0.91
CA ALA A 53 -6.77 15.19 -0.75
C ALA A 53 -6.88 15.75 0.69
N VAL A 54 -6.93 14.87 1.69
CA VAL A 54 -6.99 15.24 3.11
C VAL A 54 -5.69 15.89 3.56
N ILE A 55 -4.56 15.52 2.97
CA ILE A 55 -3.27 16.18 3.20
C ILE A 55 -3.08 17.26 2.14
N ASN A 56 -3.16 18.51 2.55
CA ASN A 56 -3.09 19.70 1.69
C ASN A 56 -2.52 20.90 2.47
N ASP A 57 -2.40 22.05 1.81
CA ASP A 57 -1.81 23.26 2.41
C ASP A 57 -2.51 23.72 3.70
N MET A 58 -3.82 23.50 3.81
CA MET A 58 -4.61 23.90 4.97
C MET A 58 -4.48 22.93 6.15
N THR A 59 -4.22 21.65 5.87
CA THR A 59 -4.21 20.59 6.88
C THR A 59 -2.80 20.25 7.36
N LEU A 60 -1.79 20.35 6.50
CA LEU A 60 -0.39 20.04 6.82
C LEU A 60 0.07 20.73 8.11
N SER A 61 -0.08 22.05 8.19
CA SER A 61 0.34 22.84 9.36
C SER A 61 -0.41 22.52 10.66
N LYS A 62 -1.51 21.76 10.58
CA LYS A 62 -2.38 21.42 11.71
C LYS A 62 -2.22 19.96 12.15
N LEU A 63 -1.50 19.14 11.40
CA LEU A 63 -1.22 17.75 11.76
C LEU A 63 -0.34 17.73 13.01
N LYS A 64 -0.76 16.94 14.00
CA LYS A 64 0.00 16.68 15.23
C LYS A 64 0.58 15.26 15.29
N CYS A 65 0.20 14.41 14.34
CA CYS A 65 0.61 13.02 14.29
C CYS A 65 2.07 12.85 13.88
N LYS A 66 2.65 11.72 14.29
CA LYS A 66 3.98 11.28 13.86
C LYS A 66 3.93 10.40 12.62
N ILE A 67 2.78 9.75 12.38
CA ILE A 67 2.58 8.81 11.28
C ILE A 67 1.26 9.11 10.57
N VAL A 68 1.29 9.12 9.24
CA VAL A 68 0.09 9.10 8.40
C VAL A 68 0.02 7.74 7.69
N ALA A 69 -1.00 6.94 8.03
CA ALA A 69 -1.18 5.58 7.51
C ALA A 69 -2.68 5.24 7.41
N GLY A 70 -3.27 5.53 6.25
CA GLY A 70 -4.71 5.35 6.00
C GLY A 70 -5.01 4.54 4.75
N GLY A 71 -6.26 4.10 4.62
CA GLY A 71 -6.73 3.30 3.48
C GLY A 71 -7.32 4.11 2.32
N ALA A 72 -7.49 5.43 2.46
CA ALA A 72 -8.06 6.26 1.39
C ALA A 72 -7.13 6.33 0.17
N ASN A 73 -7.71 6.53 -1.02
CA ASN A 73 -6.95 6.79 -2.25
C ASN A 73 -6.69 8.30 -2.41
N ASN A 74 -5.57 8.64 -3.05
CA ASN A 74 -5.14 10.00 -3.36
C ASN A 74 -5.06 10.88 -2.10
N GLN A 75 -4.41 10.40 -1.04
CA GLN A 75 -4.41 11.09 0.26
C GLN A 75 -3.73 12.46 0.23
N LEU A 76 -2.66 12.58 -0.57
CA LEU A 76 -1.97 13.83 -0.88
C LEU A 76 -2.77 14.60 -1.93
N ALA A 77 -3.08 15.87 -1.67
CA ALA A 77 -3.75 16.73 -2.66
C ALA A 77 -2.81 17.08 -3.82
N GLU A 78 -1.52 17.26 -3.53
CA GLU A 78 -0.47 17.47 -4.51
C GLU A 78 0.76 16.64 -4.13
N TYR A 79 1.56 16.28 -5.15
CA TYR A 79 2.75 15.46 -4.97
C TYR A 79 3.74 16.07 -3.95
N ARG A 80 3.94 17.40 -3.99
CA ARG A 80 4.81 18.13 -3.05
C ARG A 80 4.41 17.99 -1.58
N HIS A 81 3.15 17.66 -1.28
CA HIS A 81 2.71 17.50 0.11
C HIS A 81 3.37 16.29 0.78
N GLY A 82 3.81 15.30 0.00
CA GLY A 82 4.61 14.20 0.52
C GLY A 82 6.02 14.62 0.93
N ASP A 83 6.61 15.61 0.24
CA ASP A 83 7.90 16.19 0.63
C ASP A 83 7.74 17.03 1.91
N ALA A 84 6.66 17.82 2.00
CA ALA A 84 6.35 18.59 3.20
C ALA A 84 6.17 17.69 4.45
N LEU A 85 5.54 16.52 4.33
CA LEU A 85 5.44 15.56 5.44
C LEU A 85 6.83 15.09 5.91
N MET A 86 7.75 14.82 4.98
CA MET A 86 9.13 14.45 5.32
C MET A 86 9.85 15.58 6.05
N GLU A 87 9.74 16.83 5.56
CA GLU A 87 10.35 18.01 6.20
C GLU A 87 9.83 18.24 7.62
N MET A 88 8.55 17.94 7.87
CA MET A 88 7.93 17.98 9.19
C MET A 88 8.32 16.81 10.10
N GLY A 89 9.06 15.82 9.59
CA GLY A 89 9.40 14.60 10.33
C GLY A 89 8.22 13.63 10.52
N VAL A 90 7.17 13.75 9.70
CA VAL A 90 6.00 12.87 9.73
C VAL A 90 6.23 11.68 8.80
N LEU A 91 6.16 10.46 9.33
CA LEU A 91 6.29 9.25 8.52
C LEU A 91 5.00 9.00 7.75
N TYR A 92 5.05 9.08 6.43
CA TYR A 92 3.93 8.79 5.56
C TYR A 92 4.04 7.39 4.96
N ALA A 93 3.02 6.55 5.13
CA ALA A 93 2.86 5.30 4.38
C ALA A 93 2.12 5.60 3.06
N PRO A 94 2.77 5.49 1.89
CA PRO A 94 2.15 5.83 0.61
C PRO A 94 0.85 5.07 0.38
N ASP A 95 -0.19 5.81 0.01
CA ASP A 95 -1.57 5.34 -0.04
C ASP A 95 -1.76 4.09 -0.90
N TYR A 96 -1.23 4.11 -2.13
CA TYR A 96 -1.33 3.01 -3.08
C TYR A 96 -0.52 1.76 -2.67
N VAL A 97 0.42 1.89 -1.72
CA VAL A 97 1.16 0.75 -1.17
C VAL A 97 0.36 0.15 -0.01
N ILE A 98 -0.04 0.97 0.96
CA ILE A 98 -0.74 0.50 2.17
C ILE A 98 -2.14 -0.06 1.86
N ASN A 99 -2.84 0.49 0.86
CA ASN A 99 -4.17 0.03 0.48
C ASN A 99 -4.19 -1.09 -0.58
N ALA A 100 -3.01 -1.56 -1.02
CA ALA A 100 -2.86 -2.58 -2.07
C ALA A 100 -3.53 -3.93 -1.74
N GLY A 101 -3.83 -4.19 -0.47
CA GLY A 101 -4.52 -5.40 -0.02
C GLY A 101 -5.85 -5.65 -0.75
N GLY A 102 -6.59 -4.58 -1.10
CA GLY A 102 -7.84 -4.71 -1.87
C GLY A 102 -7.62 -5.33 -3.26
N LEU A 103 -6.58 -4.87 -3.97
CA LEU A 103 -6.23 -5.42 -5.29
C LEU A 103 -5.67 -6.85 -5.18
N MET A 104 -4.88 -7.13 -4.14
CA MET A 104 -4.35 -8.47 -3.87
C MET A 104 -5.47 -9.48 -3.60
N ASN A 105 -6.53 -9.07 -2.89
CA ASN A 105 -7.69 -9.94 -2.65
C ASN A 105 -8.39 -10.33 -3.96
N VAL A 106 -8.66 -9.35 -4.83
CA VAL A 106 -9.25 -9.61 -6.16
C VAL A 106 -8.34 -10.51 -7.01
N PHE A 107 -7.03 -10.37 -6.92
CA PHE A 107 -6.10 -11.26 -7.61
C PHE A 107 -6.21 -12.72 -7.14
N VAL A 108 -6.41 -12.96 -5.84
CA VAL A 108 -6.60 -14.33 -5.30
C VAL A 108 -7.89 -14.95 -5.82
N GLU A 109 -8.94 -14.17 -6.04
CA GLU A 109 -10.21 -14.65 -6.61
C GLU A 109 -10.01 -15.30 -7.99
N LEU A 110 -9.06 -14.78 -8.80
CA LEU A 110 -8.73 -15.33 -10.11
C LEU A 110 -8.05 -16.72 -10.03
N GLU A 111 -7.40 -17.04 -8.91
CA GLU A 111 -6.70 -18.31 -8.64
C GLU A 111 -7.55 -19.27 -7.79
N GLY A 112 -8.83 -18.96 -7.61
CA GLY A 112 -9.76 -19.62 -6.67
C GLY A 112 -9.72 -18.99 -5.29
N TYR A 113 -10.85 -18.47 -4.80
CA TYR A 113 -10.87 -17.72 -3.55
C TYR A 113 -10.48 -18.58 -2.32
N SER A 114 -9.57 -18.05 -1.52
CA SER A 114 -9.22 -18.58 -0.19
C SER A 114 -8.88 -17.40 0.71
N SER A 115 -9.64 -17.27 1.80
CA SER A 115 -9.45 -16.19 2.78
C SER A 115 -8.04 -16.22 3.39
N ASP A 116 -7.52 -17.42 3.66
CA ASP A 116 -6.18 -17.59 4.23
C ASP A 116 -5.10 -17.11 3.26
N ARG A 117 -5.20 -17.47 1.97
CA ARG A 117 -4.27 -17.00 0.93
C ARG A 117 -4.36 -15.49 0.72
N ALA A 118 -5.56 -14.92 0.76
CA ALA A 118 -5.76 -13.48 0.68
C ALA A 118 -5.06 -12.77 1.84
N PHE A 119 -5.25 -13.27 3.07
CA PHE A 119 -4.59 -12.74 4.26
C PHE A 119 -3.07 -12.89 4.21
N GLU A 120 -2.54 -14.04 3.81
CA GLU A 120 -1.10 -14.26 3.63
C GLU A 120 -0.48 -13.28 2.62
N LYS A 121 -1.18 -13.00 1.51
CA LYS A 121 -0.71 -12.00 0.55
C LYS A 121 -0.63 -10.60 1.15
N THR A 122 -1.51 -10.24 2.10
CA THR A 122 -1.43 -8.93 2.77
C THR A 122 -0.12 -8.72 3.55
N ASN A 123 0.58 -9.79 3.96
CA ASN A 123 1.92 -9.66 4.55
C ASN A 123 2.92 -9.00 3.59
N GLN A 124 2.71 -9.13 2.27
CA GLN A 124 3.55 -8.46 1.28
C GLN A 124 3.39 -6.93 1.34
N VAL A 125 2.24 -6.41 1.79
CA VAL A 125 2.04 -4.97 2.00
C VAL A 125 2.99 -4.46 3.07
N PHE A 126 3.11 -5.19 4.18
CA PHE A 126 4.05 -4.86 5.25
C PHE A 126 5.49 -4.83 4.73
N GLU A 127 5.95 -5.90 4.06
CA GLU A 127 7.30 -5.97 3.51
C GLU A 127 7.59 -4.86 2.49
N ASN A 128 6.61 -4.54 1.63
CA ASN A 128 6.76 -3.45 0.66
C ASN A 128 6.91 -2.10 1.36
N LEU A 129 6.13 -1.82 2.41
CA LEU A 129 6.28 -0.59 3.18
C LEU A 129 7.65 -0.52 3.86
N ILE A 130 8.15 -1.62 4.44
CA ILE A 130 9.50 -1.66 5.02
C ILE A 130 10.57 -1.34 3.97
N HIS A 131 10.46 -1.89 2.75
CA HIS A 131 11.37 -1.55 1.65
C HIS A 131 11.29 -0.08 1.26
N VAL A 132 10.08 0.49 1.17
CA VAL A 132 9.88 1.91 0.89
C VAL A 132 10.56 2.78 1.95
N PHE A 133 10.35 2.47 3.24
CA PHE A 133 10.97 3.22 4.33
C PHE A 133 12.49 3.08 4.34
N HIS A 134 13.02 1.90 3.99
CA HIS A 134 14.46 1.69 3.87
C HIS A 134 15.07 2.52 2.73
N ILE A 135 14.43 2.54 1.55
CA ILE A 135 14.85 3.37 0.41
C ILE A 135 14.79 4.85 0.77
N ALA A 136 13.66 5.30 1.34
CA ALA A 136 13.48 6.68 1.78
C ALA A 136 14.59 7.14 2.73
N LYS A 137 14.94 6.30 3.72
CA LYS A 137 16.01 6.58 4.68
C LYS A 137 17.41 6.56 4.05
N THR A 138 17.69 5.58 3.20
CA THR A 138 19.03 5.40 2.59
C THR A 138 19.34 6.48 1.57
N ASP A 139 18.35 6.83 0.75
CA ASP A 139 18.49 7.80 -0.33
C ASP A 139 18.13 9.23 0.10
N ASN A 140 17.67 9.40 1.35
CA ASN A 140 17.19 10.65 1.93
C ASN A 140 16.13 11.34 1.04
N ILE A 141 15.08 10.60 0.70
CA ILE A 141 13.93 11.07 -0.10
C ILE A 141 12.61 10.77 0.61
N ALA A 142 11.57 11.51 0.27
CA ALA A 142 10.24 11.28 0.83
C ALA A 142 9.68 9.92 0.41
N THR A 143 8.84 9.33 1.27
CA THR A 143 8.36 7.94 1.10
C THR A 143 7.55 7.72 -0.17
N HIS A 144 6.77 8.70 -0.61
CA HIS A 144 6.01 8.64 -1.86
C HIS A 144 6.93 8.49 -3.09
N ARG A 145 8.06 9.25 -3.13
CA ARG A 145 9.10 9.11 -4.16
C ARG A 145 9.83 7.76 -4.06
N ALA A 146 10.11 7.31 -2.84
CA ALA A 146 10.76 6.01 -2.61
C ALA A 146 9.88 4.85 -3.10
N ALA A 147 8.56 4.95 -2.95
CA ALA A 147 7.62 3.97 -3.47
C ALA A 147 7.60 3.95 -5.00
N ASP A 148 7.63 5.12 -5.65
CA ASP A 148 7.74 5.21 -7.12
C ASP A 148 9.05 4.55 -7.60
N ARG A 149 10.17 4.88 -6.95
CA ARG A 149 11.48 4.29 -7.26
C ARG A 149 11.51 2.77 -7.09
N LEU A 150 10.87 2.24 -6.03
CA LEU A 150 10.75 0.80 -5.81
C LEU A 150 9.95 0.13 -6.95
N ALA A 151 8.82 0.73 -7.34
CA ALA A 151 7.97 0.22 -8.41
C ALA A 151 8.71 0.23 -9.76
N GLU A 152 9.34 1.35 -10.12
CA GLU A 152 10.12 1.49 -11.36
C GLU A 152 11.29 0.50 -11.43
N SER A 153 12.03 0.33 -10.33
CA SER A 153 13.13 -0.64 -10.23
C SER A 153 12.64 -2.07 -10.48
N ARG A 154 11.50 -2.44 -9.87
CA ARG A 154 10.90 -3.76 -10.05
C ARG A 154 10.44 -4.00 -11.50
N ILE A 155 9.79 -3.02 -12.12
CA ILE A 155 9.35 -3.09 -13.52
C ILE A 155 10.56 -3.28 -14.44
N ARG A 156 11.62 -2.47 -14.26
CA ARG A 156 12.85 -2.54 -15.06
C ARG A 156 13.51 -3.91 -14.96
N ARG A 157 13.72 -4.41 -13.74
CA ARG A 157 14.36 -5.71 -13.49
C ARG A 157 13.60 -6.87 -14.13
N ILE A 158 12.28 -6.87 -14.05
CA ILE A 158 11.44 -7.90 -14.70
C ILE A 158 11.51 -7.77 -16.22
N GLY A 159 11.53 -6.53 -16.74
CA GLY A 159 11.70 -6.25 -18.17
C GLY A 159 13.00 -6.83 -18.72
N GLU A 160 14.13 -6.59 -18.05
CA GLU A 160 15.46 -7.10 -18.43
C GLU A 160 15.51 -8.64 -18.45
N LEU A 161 14.98 -9.29 -17.41
CA LEU A 161 14.90 -10.76 -17.34
C LEU A 161 14.08 -11.37 -18.49
N ARG A 162 13.01 -10.70 -18.92
CA ARG A 162 12.19 -11.15 -20.05
C ARG A 162 12.88 -10.98 -21.40
N GLN A 163 13.72 -9.95 -21.56
CA GLN A 163 14.46 -9.75 -22.81
C GLN A 163 15.59 -10.77 -23.02
N HIS A 164 16.22 -11.25 -21.95
CA HIS A 164 17.29 -12.25 -22.03
C HIS A 164 16.85 -13.66 -22.47
N HIS A 165 15.55 -13.93 -22.59
CA HIS A 165 15.02 -15.15 -23.25
C HIS A 165 15.03 -15.05 -24.79
N HIS A 166 16.07 -14.47 -25.39
CA HIS A 166 16.38 -14.58 -26.83
C HIS A 166 17.22 -15.83 -27.14
N GLY A 167 17.03 -16.90 -26.39
CA GLY A 167 17.46 -18.23 -26.80
C GLY A 167 16.53 -18.75 -27.88
N ARG A 168 16.85 -18.46 -29.16
CA ARG A 168 16.40 -19.30 -30.27
C ARG A 168 16.84 -20.73 -29.97
N THR A 169 15.97 -21.57 -29.42
CA THR A 169 16.07 -23.01 -29.66
C THR A 169 15.58 -23.25 -31.09
N SER A 170 16.44 -22.96 -32.06
CA SER A 170 16.39 -23.63 -33.35
C SER A 170 16.91 -25.06 -33.16
N ARG A 171 16.19 -25.88 -32.42
CA ARG A 171 16.24 -27.32 -32.67
C ARG A 171 15.11 -27.57 -33.67
N PRO A 172 15.41 -27.84 -34.96
CA PRO A 172 14.37 -28.42 -35.79
C PRO A 172 13.96 -29.71 -35.09
N PHE A 173 12.65 -29.87 -34.85
CA PHE A 173 12.10 -31.15 -34.46
C PHE A 173 12.51 -32.16 -35.54
N SER A 174 13.55 -32.95 -35.27
CA SER A 174 13.79 -34.16 -36.04
C SER A 174 12.62 -35.09 -35.70
N THR A 175 11.63 -35.11 -36.58
CA THR A 175 10.56 -36.09 -36.48
C THR A 175 11.18 -37.49 -36.47
N LEU A 176 10.61 -38.40 -35.68
CA LEU A 176 11.00 -39.82 -35.55
C LEU A 176 11.05 -40.61 -36.87
N LYS A 177 10.80 -39.96 -38.02
CA LYS A 177 10.85 -40.52 -39.37
C LYS A 177 12.26 -40.55 -39.99
N GLU A 178 13.26 -39.86 -39.42
CA GLU A 178 14.62 -39.83 -39.99
C GLU A 178 15.61 -40.82 -39.34
N MET A 179 15.22 -41.55 -38.29
CA MET A 179 16.12 -42.50 -37.61
C MET A 179 16.14 -43.91 -38.22
N THR A 180 15.22 -44.24 -39.13
CA THR A 180 15.10 -45.60 -39.71
C THR A 180 15.72 -45.78 -41.11
N SER A 181 16.38 -44.78 -41.69
CA SER A 181 17.04 -44.92 -43.01
C SER A 181 18.58 -45.07 -42.95
N ARG A 182 19.17 -45.23 -41.76
CA ARG A 182 20.64 -45.36 -41.58
C ARG A 182 21.10 -46.73 -41.06
N GLN A 183 20.24 -47.74 -41.11
CA GLN A 183 20.65 -49.14 -40.96
C GLN A 183 20.24 -49.90 -42.22
N LYS A 184 21.06 -49.73 -43.25
CA LYS A 184 21.42 -50.84 -44.13
C LYS A 184 22.56 -51.59 -43.45
#